data_AF-A0A5B8M947-F1
#
_entry.id   AF-A0A5B8M947-F1
#
_cell.length_a   1.000
_cell.length_b   1.000
_cell.length_c   1.000
_cell.angle_alpha   90.00
_cell.angle_beta   90.00
_cell.angle_gamma   90.00
#
_symmetry.space_group_name_H-M   'P 1'
#
loop_
_entity.id
_entity.type
_entity.pdbx_description
1 polymer ?
#
loop_
_entity_poly.entity_id
_entity_poly.type
_entity_poly.pdbx_seq_one_letter_code
_entity_poly.pdbx_strand_id
1 'polypeptide(L)'
;MIVATAVAVLLGIGGVLAVVSAPSSSTGAKQLTAGRHTAFLTFYGWWDNTPPGGAIAFPGLHRTAGGTGSYADPITLATSSAELRPGSRVYVPRVGKYFIVEDSCQECGVDYRGQGRDHTKPGPNGGPGLVHFDLWLGGRGGNAFDAIDCEDALTRYDDSGPVLEPVVIDPGPGERVSTQPLFDATTGRCFGGAKADSTTGTYANRASGNCLTAAGTTVGSPLSTAPCSADDDQSLVFNGAFLMAHGLCAQIGSDTATSIVLEHCDGGPLQQWSVNTDGTITDIQTGQYAISDAGGRVIARRFGPGPGARDEWTFHARQ
;
A
#
# COMPACT_ATOMS: atom_id res chain seq x y z
N MET A 1 89.24 -8.11 16.49
CA MET A 1 89.73 -6.78 16.06
C MET A 1 88.88 -6.32 14.88
N ILE A 2 88.56 -5.01 14.83
CA ILE A 2 87.71 -4.29 13.85
C ILE A 2 86.20 -4.51 14.12
N VAL A 3 85.50 -3.65 14.88
CA VAL A 3 85.10 -2.23 14.72
C VAL A 3 83.95 -2.00 13.71
N ALA A 4 82.77 -1.74 14.30
CA ALA A 4 81.69 -0.78 13.98
C ALA A 4 81.11 -0.61 12.57
N THR A 5 79.77 -0.60 12.51
CA THR A 5 78.93 0.45 11.88
C THR A 5 77.47 0.21 12.30
N ALA A 6 76.92 1.02 13.21
CA ALA A 6 76.22 2.28 12.99
C ALA A 6 74.69 2.09 13.00
N VAL A 7 74.11 2.48 14.13
CA VAL A 7 72.66 2.59 14.39
C VAL A 7 72.14 3.87 13.72
N ALA A 8 71.06 3.76 12.96
CA ALA A 8 70.20 4.89 12.60
C ALA A 8 68.79 4.61 13.13
N VAL A 9 68.42 5.32 14.19
CA VAL A 9 67.07 5.36 14.76
C VAL A 9 66.24 6.32 13.91
N LEU A 10 65.16 5.80 13.31
CA LEU A 10 64.06 6.61 12.78
C LEU A 10 62.86 6.44 13.70
N LEU A 11 62.58 7.49 14.47
CA LEU A 11 61.39 7.66 15.31
C LEU A 11 60.15 7.71 14.42
N GLY A 12 59.41 6.61 14.33
CA GLY A 12 58.06 6.59 13.75
C GLY A 12 57.05 7.11 14.76
N ILE A 13 56.63 8.37 14.59
CA ILE A 13 55.46 8.93 15.27
C ILE A 13 54.22 8.37 14.56
N GLY A 14 53.72 7.24 15.05
CA GLY A 14 52.41 6.70 14.65
C GLY A 14 51.30 7.54 15.27
N GLY A 15 50.83 8.55 14.54
CA GLY A 15 49.66 9.34 14.91
C GLY A 15 48.42 8.45 14.98
N VAL A 16 47.84 8.35 16.17
CA VAL A 16 46.52 7.75 16.40
C VAL A 16 45.51 8.61 15.64
N LEU A 17 45.00 8.13 14.50
CA LEU A 17 43.80 8.69 13.89
C LEU A 17 42.64 8.40 14.84
N ALA A 18 42.31 9.39 15.68
CA ALA A 18 41.03 9.43 16.35
C ALA A 18 39.95 9.62 15.26
N VAL A 19 39.28 8.53 14.90
CA VAL A 19 38.05 8.58 14.13
C VAL A 19 37.02 9.27 15.01
N VAL A 20 36.87 10.58 14.84
CA VAL A 20 35.76 11.32 15.43
C VAL A 20 34.52 10.88 14.66
N SER A 21 33.83 9.87 15.19
CA SER A 21 32.47 9.54 14.77
C SER A 21 31.60 10.76 15.07
N ALA A 22 31.33 11.58 14.06
CA ALA A 22 30.31 12.60 14.15
C ALA A 22 28.98 11.88 14.44
N PRO A 23 28.20 12.29 15.46
CA PRO A 23 26.87 11.75 15.64
C PRO A 23 26.05 12.13 14.41
N SER A 24 25.65 11.13 13.63
CA SER A 24 24.64 11.30 12.60
C SER A 24 23.38 11.80 13.29
N SER A 25 23.07 13.09 13.14
CA SER A 25 21.80 13.66 13.53
C SER A 25 20.72 12.99 12.72
N SER A 26 20.12 11.92 13.25
CA SER A 26 18.83 11.45 12.77
C SER A 26 17.86 12.61 13.03
N THR A 27 17.47 13.31 11.97
CA THR A 27 16.31 14.19 11.98
C THR A 27 15.09 13.29 12.12
N GLY A 28 14.84 12.79 13.34
CA GLY A 28 13.62 12.08 13.66
C GLY A 28 12.46 12.98 13.32
N ALA A 29 11.63 12.55 12.37
CA ALA A 29 10.47 13.32 11.93
C ALA A 29 9.58 13.61 13.15
N LYS A 30 9.24 14.89 13.33
CA LYS A 30 8.53 15.38 14.51
C LYS A 30 7.03 15.26 14.29
N GLN A 31 6.33 14.62 15.23
CA GLN A 31 4.87 14.52 15.24
C GLN A 31 4.18 15.84 14.91
N LEU A 32 3.07 15.72 14.17
CA LEU A 32 2.23 16.83 13.77
C LEU A 32 1.59 17.49 15.00
N THR A 33 1.34 18.80 14.90
CA THR A 33 0.68 19.60 15.93
C THR A 33 -0.74 19.96 15.53
N ALA A 34 -1.57 20.37 16.48
CA ALA A 34 -2.91 20.89 16.20
C ALA A 34 -2.91 21.98 15.12
N GLY A 35 -3.92 21.98 14.25
CA GLY A 35 -4.07 22.95 13.16
C GLY A 35 -4.38 22.31 11.81
N ARG A 36 -4.31 23.14 10.75
CA ARG A 36 -4.58 22.71 9.37
C ARG A 36 -3.32 22.11 8.75
N HIS A 37 -3.47 20.96 8.13
CA HIS A 37 -2.42 20.25 7.40
C HIS A 37 -2.97 19.71 6.08
N THR A 38 -2.09 19.07 5.31
CA THR A 38 -2.46 18.21 4.20
C THR A 38 -1.95 16.80 4.46
N ALA A 39 -2.73 15.79 4.10
CA ALA A 39 -2.37 14.39 4.25
C ALA A 39 -2.77 13.60 3.00
N PHE A 40 -2.03 12.56 2.68
CA PHE A 40 -2.51 11.51 1.80
C PHE A 40 -3.49 10.64 2.58
N LEU A 41 -4.66 10.39 1.99
CA LEU A 41 -5.76 9.67 2.61
C LEU A 41 -6.01 8.37 1.85
N THR A 42 -5.78 7.26 2.54
CA THR A 42 -6.19 5.92 2.15
C THR A 42 -7.37 5.47 3.00
N PHE A 43 -8.01 4.39 2.60
CA PHE A 43 -9.13 3.79 3.32
C PHE A 43 -8.89 2.31 3.48
N TYR A 44 -9.28 1.78 4.63
CA TYR A 44 -9.21 0.38 4.99
C TYR A 44 -10.48 -0.04 5.73
N GLY A 45 -10.72 -1.33 5.79
CA GLY A 45 -11.96 -1.87 6.30
C GLY A 45 -11.82 -3.24 6.94
N TRP A 46 -12.97 -3.86 7.15
CA TRP A 46 -13.08 -5.13 7.86
C TRP A 46 -12.34 -6.27 7.17
N TRP A 47 -12.22 -6.23 5.84
CA TRP A 47 -11.77 -7.35 5.03
C TRP A 47 -10.26 -7.37 4.78
N ASP A 48 -9.62 -6.21 4.79
CA ASP A 48 -8.20 -5.97 4.51
C ASP A 48 -7.40 -5.50 5.74
N ASN A 49 -8.07 -5.15 6.85
CA ASN A 49 -7.38 -5.01 8.14
C ASN A 49 -6.59 -6.29 8.46
N THR A 50 -5.43 -6.18 9.11
CA THR A 50 -4.48 -7.28 9.25
C THR A 50 -4.33 -7.73 10.72
N PRO A 51 -4.86 -8.91 11.11
CA PRO A 51 -5.72 -9.83 10.34
C PRO A 51 -7.16 -9.29 10.18
N PRO A 52 -7.96 -9.84 9.23
CA PRO A 52 -9.30 -9.33 8.95
C PRO A 52 -10.18 -9.26 10.19
N GLY A 53 -10.91 -8.16 10.33
CA GLY A 53 -11.72 -7.85 11.50
C GLY A 53 -11.54 -6.42 12.00
N GLY A 54 -12.09 -6.13 13.18
CA GLY A 54 -12.05 -4.80 13.79
C GLY A 54 -11.00 -4.65 14.89
N ALA A 55 -9.92 -5.43 14.89
CA ALA A 55 -8.86 -5.25 15.88
C ALA A 55 -8.17 -3.89 15.68
N ILE A 56 -7.71 -3.27 16.77
CA ILE A 56 -7.05 -1.96 16.76
C ILE A 56 -5.84 -1.98 17.69
N ALA A 57 -4.76 -1.29 17.31
CA ALA A 57 -3.50 -1.28 18.06
C ALA A 57 -3.54 -0.48 19.37
N PHE A 58 -4.38 0.57 19.44
CA PHE A 58 -4.40 1.54 20.53
C PHE A 58 -5.83 1.78 21.05
N PRO A 59 -6.50 0.77 21.63
CA PRO A 59 -7.85 0.94 22.17
C PRO A 59 -7.87 2.03 23.24
N GLY A 60 -8.70 3.06 23.05
CA GLY A 60 -8.87 4.16 23.99
C GLY A 60 -10.34 4.54 24.17
N LEU A 61 -10.98 5.01 23.11
CA LEU A 61 -12.41 5.28 23.05
C LEU A 61 -13.19 4.02 22.61
N HIS A 62 -12.69 3.32 21.59
CA HIS A 62 -13.29 2.09 21.09
C HIS A 62 -12.51 0.85 21.55
N ARG A 63 -13.20 -0.30 21.55
CA ARG A 63 -12.57 -1.62 21.73
C ARG A 63 -12.27 -2.32 20.39
N THR A 64 -12.89 -1.85 19.33
CA THR A 64 -12.75 -2.34 17.95
C THR A 64 -12.91 -1.17 16.99
N ALA A 65 -12.33 -1.27 15.80
CA ALA A 65 -12.45 -0.24 14.78
C ALA A 65 -13.92 0.07 14.47
N GLY A 66 -14.28 1.36 14.38
CA GLY A 66 -15.67 1.77 14.26
C GLY A 66 -15.85 3.28 14.39
N GLY A 67 -17.03 3.70 14.85
CA GLY A 67 -17.43 5.10 15.03
C GLY A 67 -18.42 5.60 13.96
N THR A 68 -19.20 6.63 14.31
CA THR A 68 -20.16 7.29 13.39
C THR A 68 -19.56 8.46 12.61
N GLY A 69 -18.41 8.98 13.07
CA GLY A 69 -17.69 10.10 12.47
C GLY A 69 -18.08 11.45 13.09
N SER A 70 -18.77 11.44 14.22
CA SER A 70 -19.05 12.64 15.02
C SER A 70 -17.87 12.97 15.94
N TYR A 71 -17.86 14.17 16.53
CA TYR A 71 -16.79 14.52 17.48
C TYR A 71 -16.74 13.60 18.71
N ALA A 72 -17.90 13.20 19.21
CA ALA A 72 -18.05 12.35 20.39
C ALA A 72 -17.77 10.88 20.09
N ASP A 73 -17.98 10.47 18.84
CA ASP A 73 -17.84 9.11 18.33
C ASP A 73 -17.12 9.16 16.97
N PRO A 74 -15.83 9.57 16.95
CA PRO A 74 -15.02 9.68 15.74
C PRO A 74 -14.73 8.31 15.16
N ILE A 75 -14.41 8.24 13.88
CA ILE A 75 -14.07 6.99 13.21
C ILE A 75 -12.62 6.60 13.50
N THR A 76 -12.33 5.30 13.64
CA THR A 76 -10.95 4.80 13.79
C THR A 76 -10.09 5.21 12.59
N LEU A 77 -8.87 5.68 12.87
CA LEU A 77 -7.83 6.00 11.90
C LEU A 77 -6.56 5.26 12.28
N ALA A 78 -5.90 4.70 11.26
CA ALA A 78 -4.59 4.09 11.36
C ALA A 78 -3.52 5.05 10.80
N THR A 79 -2.43 5.21 11.54
CA THR A 79 -1.26 5.98 11.08
C THR A 79 -0.03 5.54 11.90
N SER A 80 1.13 6.11 11.63
CA SER A 80 2.32 5.93 12.45
C SER A 80 2.24 6.75 13.74
N SER A 81 2.63 6.15 14.86
CA SER A 81 2.80 6.90 16.11
C SER A 81 3.92 7.97 16.05
N ALA A 82 4.77 7.92 15.02
CA ALA A 82 5.74 8.96 14.71
C ALA A 82 5.09 10.18 14.01
N GLU A 83 3.97 9.99 13.30
CA GLU A 83 3.21 11.05 12.63
C GLU A 83 2.27 11.75 13.61
N LEU A 84 1.45 10.96 14.31
CA LEU A 84 0.45 11.42 15.27
C LEU A 84 0.36 10.53 16.48
N ARG A 85 0.02 11.10 17.64
CA ARG A 85 -0.13 10.32 18.87
C ARG A 85 -1.44 9.53 18.85
N PRO A 86 -1.46 8.31 19.40
CA PRO A 86 -2.71 7.65 19.73
C PRO A 86 -3.64 8.55 20.53
N GLY A 87 -4.92 8.57 20.17
CA GLY A 87 -5.96 9.44 20.74
C GLY A 87 -6.10 10.82 20.09
N SER A 88 -5.17 11.24 19.21
CA SER A 88 -5.33 12.48 18.44
C SER A 88 -6.57 12.40 17.55
N ARG A 89 -7.30 13.52 17.44
CA ARG A 89 -8.49 13.61 16.56
C ARG A 89 -8.11 14.28 15.25
N VAL A 90 -8.69 13.82 14.16
CA VAL A 90 -8.50 14.42 12.83
C VAL A 90 -9.87 14.66 12.20
N TYR A 91 -10.13 15.86 11.71
CA TYR A 91 -11.30 16.12 10.89
C TYR A 91 -10.90 16.13 9.41
N VAL A 92 -11.65 15.37 8.60
CA VAL A 92 -11.45 15.27 7.15
C VAL A 92 -12.64 15.95 6.46
N PRO A 93 -12.46 17.18 5.93
CA PRO A 93 -13.53 17.95 5.30
C PRO A 93 -14.19 17.25 4.10
N ARG A 94 -13.45 16.47 3.30
CA ARG A 94 -13.98 15.78 2.11
C ARG A 94 -15.15 14.87 2.45
N VAL A 95 -15.05 14.12 3.55
CA VAL A 95 -16.10 13.20 4.01
C VAL A 95 -16.95 13.80 5.12
N GLY A 96 -16.55 14.96 5.67
CA GLY A 96 -17.24 15.64 6.76
C GLY A 96 -17.28 14.80 8.02
N LYS A 97 -16.16 14.19 8.41
CA LYS A 97 -16.11 13.26 9.54
C LYS A 97 -14.89 13.50 10.41
N TYR A 98 -15.09 13.24 11.70
CA TYR A 98 -14.02 13.14 12.68
C TYR A 98 -13.49 11.72 12.73
N PHE A 99 -12.19 11.63 12.93
CA PHE A 99 -11.43 10.41 13.09
C PHE A 99 -10.58 10.48 14.35
N ILE A 100 -10.15 9.33 14.87
CA ILE A 100 -9.29 9.20 16.04
C ILE A 100 -8.20 8.18 15.79
N VAL A 101 -6.96 8.51 16.14
CA VAL A 101 -5.82 7.57 16.04
C VAL A 101 -5.99 6.47 17.08
N GLU A 102 -6.49 5.32 16.66
CA GLU A 102 -6.67 4.15 17.51
C GLU A 102 -6.05 2.90 16.93
N ASP A 103 -5.54 2.97 15.69
CA ASP A 103 -4.86 1.86 15.06
C ASP A 103 -3.50 2.26 14.48
N SER A 104 -2.69 1.27 14.11
CA SER A 104 -1.35 1.46 13.57
C SER A 104 -1.29 1.14 12.09
N CYS A 105 -0.62 1.98 11.32
CA CYS A 105 -0.32 1.74 9.91
C CYS A 105 1.20 1.71 9.72
N GLN A 106 1.72 0.55 9.27
CA GLN A 106 3.15 0.36 9.07
C GLN A 106 3.66 1.19 7.88
N GLU A 107 2.92 1.18 6.77
CA GLU A 107 3.26 1.87 5.53
C GLU A 107 3.31 3.38 5.72
N CYS A 108 2.34 3.95 6.42
CA CYS A 108 2.32 5.35 6.80
C CYS A 108 3.64 5.78 7.46
N GLY A 109 4.15 4.97 8.40
CA GLY A 109 5.42 5.24 9.04
C GLY A 109 6.63 5.13 8.11
N VAL A 110 6.57 4.25 7.12
CA VAL A 110 7.62 4.11 6.09
C VAL A 110 7.66 5.33 5.18
N ASP A 111 6.50 5.76 4.69
CA ASP A 111 6.31 6.97 3.87
C ASP A 111 6.76 8.23 4.61
N TYR A 112 6.38 8.33 5.89
CA TYR A 112 6.74 9.47 6.71
C TYR A 112 8.25 9.56 7.00
N ARG A 113 8.91 8.42 7.27
CA ARG A 113 10.37 8.38 7.50
C ARG A 113 11.18 8.44 6.21
N GLY A 114 10.58 8.14 5.05
CA GLY A 114 11.27 8.03 3.76
C GLY A 114 12.25 6.86 3.71
N GLN A 115 11.88 5.73 4.32
CA GLN A 115 12.71 4.52 4.36
C GLN A 115 11.98 3.38 3.67
N GLY A 116 11.89 3.43 2.34
CA GLY A 116 11.29 2.36 1.54
C GLY A 116 11.95 0.99 1.78
N ARG A 117 11.39 -0.06 1.15
CA ARG A 117 11.91 -1.45 1.25
C ARG A 117 13.40 -1.53 0.93
N ASP A 118 13.84 -0.69 0.00
CA ASP A 118 15.23 -0.30 -0.17
C ASP A 118 15.44 1.02 0.59
N HIS A 119 16.25 1.03 1.65
CA HIS A 119 16.52 2.22 2.46
C HIS A 119 17.16 3.39 1.69
N THR A 120 17.48 3.19 0.40
CA THR A 120 17.93 4.23 -0.52
C THR A 120 16.79 4.86 -1.35
N LYS A 121 15.56 4.36 -1.20
CA LYS A 121 14.37 4.83 -1.93
C LYS A 121 13.31 5.41 -0.98
N PRO A 122 12.47 6.36 -1.46
CA PRO A 122 11.27 6.81 -0.75
C PRO A 122 10.37 5.64 -0.32
N GLY A 123 9.44 5.90 0.61
CA GLY A 123 8.39 4.93 0.94
C GLY A 123 7.52 4.56 -0.26
N PRO A 124 6.70 3.50 -0.18
CA PRO A 124 5.88 3.04 -1.29
C PRO A 124 5.03 4.13 -1.97
N ASN A 125 4.50 5.08 -1.18
CA ASN A 125 3.74 6.21 -1.70
C ASN A 125 4.58 7.51 -1.81
N GLY A 126 5.87 7.45 -1.47
CA GLY A 126 6.79 8.59 -1.49
C GLY A 126 7.42 8.90 -0.13
N GLY A 127 7.88 10.13 0.03
CA GLY A 127 8.59 10.60 1.23
C GLY A 127 10.09 10.91 1.01
N PRO A 128 10.82 11.30 2.06
CA PRO A 128 10.38 11.43 3.47
C PRO A 128 9.36 12.55 3.69
N GLY A 129 8.61 12.45 4.78
CA GLY A 129 7.69 13.50 5.25
C GLY A 129 6.27 13.42 4.68
N LEU A 130 5.92 12.36 3.97
CA LEU A 130 4.54 12.13 3.53
C LEU A 130 3.67 11.81 4.76
N VAL A 131 2.73 12.70 5.07
CA VAL A 131 1.70 12.45 6.10
C VAL A 131 0.65 11.54 5.48
N HIS A 132 0.44 10.36 6.05
CA HIS A 132 -0.39 9.31 5.50
C HIS A 132 -1.35 8.81 6.57
N PHE A 133 -2.66 9.03 6.34
CA PHE A 133 -3.73 8.56 7.21
C PHE A 133 -4.58 7.54 6.48
N ASP A 134 -4.75 6.39 7.11
CA ASP A 134 -5.58 5.31 6.62
C ASP A 134 -6.88 5.26 7.44
N LEU A 135 -8.02 5.40 6.75
CA LEU A 135 -9.30 5.78 7.33
C LEU A 135 -10.29 4.61 7.32
N TRP A 136 -10.77 4.20 8.49
CA TRP A 136 -11.68 3.05 8.60
C TRP A 136 -13.04 3.34 7.95
N LEU A 137 -13.50 2.52 7.00
CA LEU A 137 -14.85 2.66 6.42
C LEU A 137 -15.91 1.70 6.98
N GLY A 138 -15.50 0.65 7.69
CA GLY A 138 -16.41 -0.41 8.15
C GLY A 138 -16.34 -1.66 7.27
N GLY A 139 -17.49 -2.11 6.72
CA GLY A 139 -17.56 -3.30 5.86
C GLY A 139 -17.98 -4.61 6.54
N ARG A 140 -18.05 -4.64 7.88
CA ARG A 140 -18.48 -5.84 8.62
C ARG A 140 -19.87 -6.30 8.18
N GLY A 141 -19.95 -7.56 7.71
CA GLY A 141 -21.20 -8.19 7.27
C GLY A 141 -21.67 -7.76 5.88
N GLY A 142 -20.91 -6.91 5.18
CA GLY A 142 -21.14 -6.57 3.77
C GLY A 142 -20.37 -7.49 2.83
N ASN A 143 -20.44 -7.19 1.54
CA ASN A 143 -19.63 -7.84 0.52
C ASN A 143 -18.19 -7.29 0.57
N ALA A 144 -17.18 -8.16 0.53
CA ALA A 144 -15.78 -7.74 0.59
C ALA A 144 -15.35 -7.01 -0.68
N PHE A 145 -15.71 -7.51 -1.87
CA PHE A 145 -15.42 -6.87 -3.15
C PHE A 145 -15.93 -5.42 -3.18
N ASP A 146 -17.20 -5.18 -2.79
CA ASP A 146 -17.77 -3.82 -2.74
C ASP A 146 -17.07 -2.91 -1.71
N ALA A 147 -16.58 -3.48 -0.59
CA ALA A 147 -15.88 -2.73 0.44
C ALA A 147 -14.50 -2.28 -0.04
N ILE A 148 -13.71 -3.21 -0.61
CA ILE A 148 -12.39 -2.90 -1.19
C ILE A 148 -12.53 -1.94 -2.39
N ASP A 149 -13.52 -2.14 -3.26
CA ASP A 149 -13.80 -1.18 -4.35
C ASP A 149 -14.11 0.23 -3.79
N CYS A 150 -14.76 0.31 -2.64
CA CYS A 150 -15.01 1.60 -1.98
C CYS A 150 -13.75 2.20 -1.34
N GLU A 151 -12.86 1.37 -0.78
CA GLU A 151 -11.54 1.76 -0.29
C GLU A 151 -10.74 2.46 -1.39
N ASP A 152 -10.63 1.80 -2.53
CA ASP A 152 -9.93 2.33 -3.70
C ASP A 152 -10.63 3.57 -4.26
N ALA A 153 -11.96 3.56 -4.37
CA ALA A 153 -12.73 4.70 -4.87
C ALA A 153 -12.52 5.99 -4.06
N LEU A 154 -12.23 5.85 -2.76
CA LEU A 154 -12.04 6.98 -1.85
C LEU A 154 -10.57 7.38 -1.69
N THR A 155 -9.64 6.49 -2.05
CA THR A 155 -8.20 6.74 -2.11
C THR A 155 -7.86 7.47 -3.41
N ARG A 156 -7.02 8.51 -3.35
CA ARG A 156 -6.80 9.40 -4.51
C ARG A 156 -5.33 9.45 -4.94
N TYR A 157 -5.10 9.04 -6.18
CA TYR A 157 -3.84 9.21 -6.89
C TYR A 157 -4.07 10.07 -8.15
N ASP A 158 -2.99 10.70 -8.64
CA ASP A 158 -2.90 11.26 -9.98
C ASP A 158 -1.60 10.82 -10.65
N ASP A 159 -1.33 11.30 -11.88
CA ASP A 159 -0.12 10.95 -12.64
C ASP A 159 1.19 11.30 -11.91
N SER A 160 1.15 12.18 -10.92
CA SER A 160 2.29 12.58 -10.10
C SER A 160 2.41 11.83 -8.77
N GLY A 161 1.42 10.98 -8.43
CA GLY A 161 1.40 10.15 -7.24
C GLY A 161 0.23 10.48 -6.29
N PRO A 162 0.41 10.31 -4.97
CA PRO A 162 -0.65 10.53 -4.01
C PRO A 162 -1.17 11.97 -4.00
N VAL A 163 -2.49 12.13 -3.99
CA VAL A 163 -3.12 13.45 -3.88
C VAL A 163 -3.23 13.85 -2.42
N LEU A 164 -2.60 14.96 -2.04
CA LEU A 164 -2.67 15.49 -0.67
C LEU A 164 -3.94 16.31 -0.46
N GLU A 165 -4.67 15.98 0.61
CA GLU A 165 -5.96 16.57 0.93
C GLU A 165 -5.94 17.34 2.26
N PRO A 166 -6.73 18.42 2.40
CA PRO A 166 -6.76 19.18 3.64
C PRO A 166 -7.33 18.37 4.79
N VAL A 167 -6.72 18.47 5.97
CA VAL A 167 -7.17 17.89 7.23
C VAL A 167 -7.00 18.89 8.37
N VAL A 168 -7.73 18.69 9.47
CA VAL A 168 -7.56 19.49 10.69
C VAL A 168 -7.21 18.54 11.84
N ILE A 169 -6.05 18.73 12.45
CA ILE A 169 -5.55 17.94 13.57
C ILE A 169 -5.97 18.60 14.88
N ASP A 170 -6.43 17.78 15.83
CA ASP A 170 -7.06 18.13 17.10
C ASP A 170 -8.11 19.26 16.96
N PRO A 171 -9.11 19.07 16.08
CA PRO A 171 -10.17 20.05 15.85
C PRO A 171 -11.08 20.19 17.09
N GLY A 172 -11.82 21.30 17.17
CA GLY A 172 -12.96 21.42 18.09
C GLY A 172 -14.20 20.67 17.59
N PRO A 173 -15.29 20.60 18.37
CA PRO A 173 -16.53 19.88 18.00
C PRO A 173 -17.43 20.57 16.97
N GLY A 174 -17.03 21.75 16.45
CA GLY A 174 -17.89 22.62 15.63
C GLY A 174 -17.84 22.37 14.12
N GLU A 175 -17.13 21.34 13.64
CA GLU A 175 -17.05 21.04 12.22
C GLU A 175 -18.35 20.43 11.70
N ARG A 176 -18.62 20.60 10.40
CA ARG A 176 -19.84 20.08 9.76
C ARG A 176 -19.75 18.56 9.60
N VAL A 177 -20.60 17.82 10.29
CA VAL A 177 -20.63 16.35 10.22
C VAL A 177 -21.59 15.83 9.15
N SER A 178 -21.13 14.90 8.32
CA SER A 178 -21.95 14.10 7.42
C SER A 178 -22.40 12.80 8.10
N THR A 179 -23.70 12.53 8.05
CA THR A 179 -24.30 11.27 8.56
C THR A 179 -24.26 10.13 7.54
N GLN A 180 -23.88 10.39 6.29
CA GLN A 180 -23.74 9.33 5.29
C GLN A 180 -22.61 8.38 5.70
N PRO A 181 -22.81 7.05 5.69
CA PRO A 181 -21.73 6.11 5.98
C PRO A 181 -20.63 6.19 4.92
N LEU A 182 -19.39 5.87 5.31
CA LEU A 182 -18.29 5.77 4.33
C LEU A 182 -18.54 4.61 3.35
N PHE A 183 -19.07 3.50 3.86
CA PHE A 183 -19.56 2.37 3.10
C PHE A 183 -20.85 1.82 3.71
N ASP A 184 -21.87 1.61 2.89
CA ASP A 184 -23.11 0.95 3.30
C ASP A 184 -23.01 -0.55 3.03
N ALA A 185 -22.69 -1.32 4.07
CA ALA A 185 -22.56 -2.77 4.00
C ALA A 185 -23.83 -3.52 3.57
N THR A 186 -25.01 -2.89 3.65
CA THR A 186 -26.27 -3.50 3.21
C THR A 186 -26.47 -3.36 1.71
N THR A 187 -26.02 -2.24 1.14
CA THR A 187 -26.28 -1.89 -0.26
C THR A 187 -25.04 -1.93 -1.16
N GLY A 188 -23.84 -2.09 -0.58
CA GLY A 188 -22.56 -2.01 -1.30
C GLY A 188 -22.22 -0.59 -1.74
N ARG A 189 -22.95 0.44 -1.28
CA ARG A 189 -22.78 1.80 -1.78
C ARG A 189 -21.66 2.54 -1.05
N CYS A 190 -20.73 3.08 -1.83
CA CYS A 190 -19.66 3.93 -1.34
C CYS A 190 -20.11 5.38 -1.08
N PHE A 191 -19.40 6.08 -0.20
CA PHE A 191 -19.64 7.50 0.12
C PHE A 191 -19.66 8.36 -1.13
N GLY A 192 -20.64 9.27 -1.21
CA GLY A 192 -20.82 10.14 -2.38
C GLY A 192 -21.13 9.41 -3.70
N GLY A 193 -21.33 8.08 -3.69
CA GLY A 193 -21.42 7.28 -4.90
C GLY A 193 -20.08 7.11 -5.63
N ALA A 194 -18.96 7.24 -4.91
CA ALA A 194 -17.64 7.00 -5.45
C ALA A 194 -17.52 5.60 -6.06
N LYS A 195 -16.69 5.47 -7.10
CA LYS A 195 -16.40 4.22 -7.79
C LYS A 195 -14.90 4.13 -8.01
N ALA A 196 -14.36 2.93 -7.90
CA ALA A 196 -12.97 2.68 -8.22
C ALA A 196 -12.73 2.95 -9.71
N ASP A 197 -11.50 3.35 -10.02
CA ASP A 197 -11.07 3.41 -11.41
C ASP A 197 -10.97 1.99 -11.97
N SER A 198 -11.40 1.86 -13.22
CA SER A 198 -11.33 0.59 -13.95
C SER A 198 -10.62 0.82 -15.27
N THR A 199 -9.58 0.01 -15.50
CA THR A 199 -8.83 0.02 -16.75
C THR A 199 -9.00 -1.32 -17.45
N THR A 200 -8.95 -1.31 -18.77
CA THR A 200 -8.97 -2.53 -19.59
C THR A 200 -7.83 -2.47 -20.59
N GLY A 201 -7.05 -3.54 -20.67
CA GLY A 201 -5.91 -3.57 -21.56
C GLY A 201 -5.04 -4.79 -21.40
N THR A 202 -3.83 -4.69 -21.92
CA THR A 202 -2.87 -5.78 -21.98
C THR A 202 -1.64 -5.44 -21.16
N TYR A 203 -1.08 -6.44 -20.47
CA TYR A 203 0.12 -6.31 -19.66
C TYR A 203 1.27 -7.08 -20.32
N ALA A 204 2.27 -6.37 -20.86
CA ALA A 204 3.45 -6.97 -21.50
C ALA A 204 4.61 -7.09 -20.50
N ASN A 205 5.14 -8.30 -20.30
CA ASN A 205 6.24 -8.55 -19.38
C ASN A 205 7.55 -7.96 -19.90
N ARG A 206 8.32 -7.29 -19.03
CA ARG A 206 9.58 -6.65 -19.43
C ARG A 206 10.69 -7.65 -19.78
N ALA A 207 10.73 -8.83 -19.15
CA ALA A 207 11.79 -9.81 -19.40
C ALA A 207 11.56 -10.63 -20.67
N SER A 208 10.34 -11.13 -20.89
CA SER A 208 10.03 -12.00 -22.04
C SER A 208 9.44 -11.26 -23.24
N GLY A 209 8.85 -10.07 -23.04
CA GLY A 209 8.04 -9.39 -24.05
C GLY A 209 6.69 -10.06 -24.33
N ASN A 210 6.35 -11.14 -23.59
CA ASN A 210 5.08 -11.82 -23.69
C ASN A 210 4.01 -11.12 -22.85
N CYS A 211 2.76 -11.28 -23.23
CA CYS A 211 1.62 -10.68 -22.56
C CYS A 211 0.95 -11.64 -21.57
N LEU A 212 0.46 -11.08 -20.47
CA LEU A 212 -0.35 -11.79 -19.49
C LEU A 212 -1.62 -12.31 -20.17
N THR A 213 -1.88 -13.61 -20.07
CA THR A 213 -2.90 -14.32 -20.85
C THR A 213 -3.78 -15.18 -19.94
N ALA A 214 -5.09 -15.00 -20.08
CA ALA A 214 -6.17 -15.69 -19.40
C ALA A 214 -6.90 -16.62 -20.39
N ALA A 215 -6.19 -17.59 -20.96
CA ALA A 215 -6.75 -18.47 -22.00
C ALA A 215 -7.89 -19.38 -21.49
N GLY A 216 -7.84 -19.77 -20.21
CA GLY A 216 -8.92 -20.52 -19.56
C GLY A 216 -9.99 -19.57 -19.02
N THR A 217 -11.26 -19.94 -19.19
CA THR A 217 -12.43 -19.11 -18.83
C THR A 217 -13.20 -19.63 -17.61
N THR A 218 -12.70 -20.70 -16.98
CA THR A 218 -13.35 -21.33 -15.82
C THR A 218 -12.54 -21.14 -14.55
N VAL A 219 -13.22 -21.24 -13.41
CA VAL A 219 -12.58 -21.27 -12.08
C VAL A 219 -11.44 -22.31 -12.03
N GLY A 220 -10.33 -21.93 -11.41
CA GLY A 220 -9.09 -22.70 -11.31
C GLY A 220 -8.18 -22.62 -12.54
N SER A 221 -8.58 -21.91 -13.60
CA SER A 221 -7.73 -21.74 -14.78
C SER A 221 -6.49 -20.91 -14.43
N PRO A 222 -5.26 -21.36 -14.75
CA PRO A 222 -4.07 -20.57 -14.47
C PRO A 222 -3.93 -19.41 -15.47
N LEU A 223 -3.40 -18.29 -14.98
CA LEU A 223 -2.82 -17.27 -15.85
C LEU A 223 -1.50 -17.76 -16.44
N SER A 224 -1.22 -17.36 -17.66
CA SER A 224 -0.02 -17.72 -18.41
C SER A 224 0.58 -16.49 -19.11
N THR A 225 1.69 -16.70 -19.81
CA THR A 225 2.26 -15.69 -20.72
C THR A 225 2.34 -16.26 -22.13
N ALA A 226 1.95 -15.47 -23.12
CA ALA A 226 2.01 -15.82 -24.54
C ALA A 226 2.44 -14.62 -25.38
N PRO A 227 2.87 -14.79 -26.65
CA PRO A 227 3.15 -13.65 -27.52
C PRO A 227 1.97 -12.67 -27.53
N CYS A 228 2.28 -11.38 -27.45
CA CYS A 228 1.26 -10.33 -27.42
C CYS A 228 0.43 -10.33 -28.70
N SER A 229 -0.88 -10.22 -28.53
CA SER A 229 -1.90 -10.30 -29.57
C SER A 229 -3.06 -9.35 -29.23
N ALA A 230 -4.02 -9.25 -30.14
CA ALA A 230 -5.28 -8.54 -29.92
C ALA A 230 -6.41 -9.50 -29.53
N ASP A 231 -6.10 -10.66 -28.95
CA ASP A 231 -7.09 -11.64 -28.52
C ASP A 231 -7.70 -11.25 -27.16
N ASP A 232 -8.96 -11.62 -26.95
CA ASP A 232 -9.72 -11.23 -25.74
C ASP A 232 -9.17 -11.87 -24.46
N ASP A 233 -8.44 -12.99 -24.57
CA ASP A 233 -7.76 -13.62 -23.45
C ASP A 233 -6.53 -12.83 -22.95
N GLN A 234 -6.11 -11.78 -23.67
CA GLN A 234 -5.10 -10.81 -23.25
C GLN A 234 -5.69 -9.43 -22.96
N SER A 235 -7.03 -9.33 -22.90
CA SER A 235 -7.76 -8.12 -22.49
C SER A 235 -8.20 -8.25 -21.03
N LEU A 236 -7.36 -7.80 -20.13
CA LEU A 236 -7.55 -7.91 -18.68
C LEU A 236 -8.14 -6.61 -18.14
N VAL A 237 -8.99 -6.74 -17.13
CA VAL A 237 -9.57 -5.60 -16.42
C VAL A 237 -8.84 -5.44 -15.10
N PHE A 238 -8.45 -4.22 -14.75
CA PHE A 238 -8.02 -3.89 -13.40
C PHE A 238 -9.02 -2.91 -12.82
N ASN A 239 -9.80 -3.35 -11.83
CA ASN A 239 -10.87 -2.59 -11.18
C ASN A 239 -10.52 -2.40 -9.71
N GLY A 240 -10.18 -1.18 -9.30
CA GLY A 240 -9.66 -0.94 -7.95
C GLY A 240 -8.45 -1.82 -7.67
N ALA A 241 -8.59 -2.80 -6.78
CA ALA A 241 -7.58 -3.75 -6.37
C ALA A 241 -7.64 -5.09 -7.11
N PHE A 242 -8.58 -5.28 -8.04
CA PHE A 242 -8.87 -6.58 -8.62
C PHE A 242 -8.41 -6.67 -10.07
N LEU A 243 -7.46 -7.58 -10.32
CA LEU A 243 -7.11 -7.99 -11.68
C LEU A 243 -8.06 -9.11 -12.13
N MET A 244 -8.76 -8.90 -13.23
CA MET A 244 -9.89 -9.70 -13.65
C MET A 244 -9.80 -10.11 -15.13
N ALA A 245 -10.32 -11.31 -15.42
CA ALA A 245 -10.55 -11.79 -16.78
C ALA A 245 -11.79 -12.69 -16.79
N HIS A 246 -12.63 -12.60 -17.83
CA HIS A 246 -13.85 -13.43 -17.96
C HIS A 246 -14.83 -13.33 -16.77
N GLY A 247 -14.83 -12.20 -16.05
CA GLY A 247 -15.62 -12.01 -14.83
C GLY A 247 -15.11 -12.79 -13.61
N LEU A 248 -13.89 -13.32 -13.67
CA LEU A 248 -13.17 -13.99 -12.59
C LEU A 248 -12.01 -13.12 -12.13
N CYS A 249 -11.60 -13.30 -10.87
CA CYS A 249 -10.50 -12.56 -10.26
C CYS A 249 -9.22 -13.39 -10.24
N ALA A 250 -8.09 -12.75 -10.53
CA ALA A 250 -6.79 -13.35 -10.37
C ALA A 250 -6.48 -13.52 -8.88
N GLN A 251 -6.11 -14.74 -8.47
CA GLN A 251 -5.87 -15.12 -7.09
C GLN A 251 -4.55 -15.85 -6.95
N ILE A 252 -3.85 -15.63 -5.83
CA ILE A 252 -2.75 -16.51 -5.41
C ILE A 252 -3.28 -17.92 -5.11
N GLY A 253 -2.83 -18.90 -5.89
CA GLY A 253 -3.15 -20.32 -5.73
C GLY A 253 -2.47 -20.94 -4.51
N SER A 254 -3.06 -22.04 -4.00
CA SER A 254 -2.64 -22.70 -2.76
C SER A 254 -1.45 -23.65 -2.89
N ASP A 255 -0.75 -23.69 -4.03
CA ASP A 255 0.33 -24.65 -4.30
C ASP A 255 1.73 -24.15 -3.87
N THR A 256 2.68 -25.08 -3.74
CA THR A 256 4.04 -24.81 -3.21
C THR A 256 4.95 -24.02 -4.17
N ALA A 257 4.41 -23.60 -5.32
CA ALA A 257 5.00 -22.65 -6.26
C ALA A 257 3.98 -21.58 -6.68
N THR A 258 3.09 -21.19 -5.75
CA THR A 258 2.09 -20.12 -5.81
C THR A 258 1.76 -19.65 -7.22
N SER A 259 0.96 -20.44 -7.93
CA SER A 259 0.37 -20.04 -9.22
C SER A 259 -0.55 -18.83 -9.07
N ILE A 260 -0.79 -18.10 -10.16
CA ILE A 260 -1.94 -17.16 -10.22
C ILE A 260 -3.05 -17.83 -11.03
N VAL A 261 -4.22 -17.99 -10.41
CA VAL A 261 -5.38 -18.66 -11.00
C VAL A 261 -6.59 -17.72 -11.05
N LEU A 262 -7.53 -17.99 -11.95
CA LEU A 262 -8.81 -17.32 -12.00
C LEU A 262 -9.80 -17.99 -11.05
N GLU A 263 -10.39 -17.21 -10.15
CA GLU A 263 -11.34 -17.65 -9.14
C GLU A 263 -12.59 -16.76 -9.11
N HIS A 264 -13.64 -17.22 -8.41
CA HIS A 264 -14.78 -16.35 -8.14
C HIS A 264 -14.31 -15.13 -7.35
N CYS A 265 -14.68 -13.94 -7.81
CA CYS A 265 -14.39 -12.70 -7.11
C CYS A 265 -15.11 -12.67 -5.76
N ASP A 266 -14.36 -12.88 -4.68
CA ASP A 266 -14.88 -12.87 -3.32
C ASP A 266 -14.33 -11.69 -2.50
N GLY A 267 -13.41 -10.91 -3.08
CA GLY A 267 -12.78 -9.75 -2.42
C GLY A 267 -11.76 -10.14 -1.35
N GLY A 268 -11.44 -11.43 -1.24
CA GLY A 268 -10.55 -11.95 -0.22
C GLY A 268 -9.11 -11.49 -0.39
N PRO A 269 -8.29 -11.62 0.67
CA PRO A 269 -6.91 -11.10 0.72
C PRO A 269 -5.99 -11.63 -0.39
N LEU A 270 -6.28 -12.80 -0.96
CA LEU A 270 -5.47 -13.41 -2.03
C LEU A 270 -5.80 -12.87 -3.43
N GLN A 271 -6.85 -12.07 -3.57
CA GLN A 271 -7.34 -11.51 -4.85
C GLN A 271 -7.03 -10.02 -5.02
N GLN A 272 -6.39 -9.41 -4.01
CA GLN A 272 -6.15 -7.98 -3.94
C GLN A 272 -4.73 -7.63 -4.37
N TRP A 273 -4.62 -6.74 -5.35
CA TRP A 273 -3.40 -6.39 -6.05
C TRP A 273 -3.23 -4.87 -6.15
N SER A 274 -1.98 -4.39 -6.12
CA SER A 274 -1.61 -3.02 -6.49
C SER A 274 -0.85 -3.04 -7.81
N VAL A 275 -1.25 -2.19 -8.76
CA VAL A 275 -0.44 -1.89 -9.96
C VAL A 275 0.43 -0.69 -9.63
N ASN A 276 1.75 -0.90 -9.60
CA ASN A 276 2.72 0.08 -9.13
C ASN A 276 3.36 0.85 -10.28
N THR A 277 3.82 2.06 -10.00
CA THR A 277 4.51 2.93 -10.98
C THR A 277 5.86 2.38 -11.44
N ASP A 278 6.46 1.46 -10.69
CA ASP A 278 7.66 0.71 -11.11
C ASP A 278 7.36 -0.47 -12.05
N GLY A 279 6.09 -0.62 -12.46
CA GLY A 279 5.61 -1.66 -13.37
C GLY A 279 5.29 -2.98 -12.68
N THR A 280 5.48 -3.11 -11.37
CA THR A 280 5.12 -4.35 -10.66
C THR A 280 3.63 -4.43 -10.37
N ILE A 281 3.10 -5.65 -10.27
CA ILE A 281 1.76 -5.92 -9.74
C ILE A 281 1.93 -6.76 -8.48
N THR A 282 1.61 -6.21 -7.30
CA THR A 282 1.94 -6.82 -6.00
C THR A 282 0.72 -7.10 -5.15
N ASP A 283 0.78 -8.11 -4.28
CA ASP A 283 -0.30 -8.35 -3.32
C ASP A 283 -0.44 -7.18 -2.34
N ILE A 284 -1.66 -6.71 -2.07
CA ILE A 284 -1.89 -5.59 -1.14
C ILE A 284 -1.53 -5.97 0.30
N GLN A 285 -1.85 -7.21 0.68
CA GLN A 285 -1.82 -7.68 2.06
C GLN A 285 -0.43 -7.64 2.69
N THR A 286 0.60 -7.98 1.91
CA THR A 286 1.98 -8.03 2.39
C THR A 286 2.91 -7.16 1.56
N GLY A 287 2.56 -6.91 0.30
CA GLY A 287 3.45 -6.32 -0.70
C GLY A 287 4.75 -7.09 -0.91
N GLN A 288 4.77 -8.38 -0.56
CA GLN A 288 5.96 -9.24 -0.65
C GLN A 288 5.92 -10.14 -1.88
N TYR A 289 4.77 -10.32 -2.50
CA TYR A 289 4.57 -11.16 -3.68
C TYR A 289 4.21 -10.28 -4.88
N ALA A 290 4.80 -10.60 -6.03
CA ALA A 290 4.45 -10.00 -7.30
C ALA A 290 3.90 -11.03 -8.27
N ILE A 291 3.01 -10.61 -9.18
CA ILE A 291 2.65 -11.37 -10.37
C ILE A 291 3.89 -11.39 -11.28
N SER A 292 4.41 -12.58 -11.57
CA SER A 292 5.69 -12.72 -12.28
C SER A 292 5.63 -13.76 -13.40
N ASP A 293 6.36 -13.49 -14.48
CA ASP A 293 6.58 -14.47 -15.56
C ASP A 293 7.62 -15.53 -15.15
N ALA A 294 7.20 -16.79 -15.24
CA ALA A 294 8.00 -17.98 -14.95
C ALA A 294 8.15 -18.88 -16.19
N GLY A 295 8.24 -18.28 -17.38
CA GLY A 295 8.52 -18.97 -18.64
C GLY A 295 7.28 -19.64 -19.20
N GLY A 296 6.27 -18.83 -19.55
CA GLY A 296 4.96 -19.31 -20.05
C GLY A 296 3.94 -19.59 -18.95
N ARG A 297 4.34 -19.43 -17.68
CA ARG A 297 3.47 -19.54 -16.49
C ARG A 297 3.52 -18.25 -15.72
N VAL A 298 2.45 -17.96 -14.99
CA VAL A 298 2.37 -16.81 -14.08
C VAL A 298 2.31 -17.31 -12.65
N ILE A 299 3.17 -16.75 -11.79
CA ILE A 299 3.28 -17.11 -10.38
C ILE A 299 3.23 -15.86 -9.49
N ALA A 300 2.79 -16.02 -8.24
CA ALA A 300 3.03 -15.07 -7.18
C ALA A 300 4.47 -15.27 -6.66
N ARG A 301 5.42 -14.51 -7.18
CA ARG A 301 6.82 -14.63 -6.76
C ARG A 301 7.07 -13.74 -5.54
N ARG A 302 7.56 -14.34 -4.46
CA ARG A 302 8.08 -13.55 -3.35
C ARG A 302 9.30 -12.74 -3.79
N PHE A 303 9.34 -11.46 -3.48
CA PHE A 303 10.49 -10.62 -3.75
C PHE A 303 11.75 -11.16 -3.07
N GLY A 304 12.86 -11.08 -3.79
CA GLY A 304 14.21 -11.31 -3.26
C GLY A 304 14.81 -9.96 -2.83
N PRO A 305 15.97 -9.54 -3.36
CA PRO A 305 16.54 -8.20 -3.10
C PRO A 305 15.79 -7.04 -3.81
N GLY A 306 14.56 -7.28 -4.30
CA GLY A 306 13.75 -6.33 -5.08
C GLY A 306 13.06 -6.99 -6.28
N PRO A 307 12.25 -6.22 -7.03
CA PRO A 307 11.69 -6.64 -8.30
C PRO A 307 12.80 -6.73 -9.37
N GLY A 308 12.68 -7.70 -10.27
CA GLY A 308 13.46 -7.78 -11.50
C GLY A 308 12.56 -7.77 -12.72
N ALA A 309 13.13 -7.78 -13.92
CA ALA A 309 12.39 -7.63 -15.18
C ALA A 309 11.25 -8.65 -15.39
N ARG A 310 11.23 -9.79 -14.69
CA ARG A 310 10.15 -10.77 -14.77
C ARG A 310 8.90 -10.39 -13.96
N ASP A 311 9.03 -9.45 -13.03
CA ASP A 311 7.94 -8.95 -12.17
C ASP A 311 7.33 -7.66 -12.71
N GLU A 312 7.94 -7.08 -13.74
CA GLU A 312 7.57 -5.79 -14.30
C GLU A 312 6.74 -5.98 -15.58
N TRP A 313 5.63 -5.24 -15.65
CA TRP A 313 4.64 -5.29 -16.71
C TRP A 313 4.38 -3.88 -17.26
N THR A 314 4.39 -3.75 -18.58
CA THR A 314 3.97 -2.52 -19.26
C THR A 314 2.50 -2.64 -19.62
N PHE A 315 1.68 -1.73 -19.09
CA PHE A 315 0.27 -1.67 -19.44
C PHE A 315 0.05 -0.95 -20.77
N HIS A 316 -0.79 -1.54 -21.61
CA HIS A 316 -1.27 -0.97 -22.86
C HIS A 316 -2.80 -0.94 -22.83
N ALA A 317 -3.37 0.25 -22.70
CA ALA A 317 -4.83 0.42 -22.72
C ALA A 317 -5.42 -0.09 -24.03
N ARG A 318 -6.53 -0.84 -23.94
CA ARG A 318 -7.39 -1.07 -25.10
C ARG A 318 -8.36 0.10 -25.23
N GLN A 319 -8.45 0.63 -26.45
CA GLN A 319 -9.47 1.60 -26.83
C GLN A 319 -10.79 0.90 -27.14
#